data_AF-A0A813DCW4-F1
#
_entry.id   AF-A0A813DCW4-F1
#
_cell.length_a   1.000
_cell.length_b   1.000
_cell.length_c   1.000
_cell.angle_alpha   90.00
_cell.angle_beta   90.00
_cell.angle_gamma   90.00
#
_symmetry.space_group_name_H-M   'P 1'
#
loop_
_entity.id
_entity.type
_entity.pdbx_description
1 polymer ?
#
loop_
_entity_poly.entity_id
_entity_poly.type
_entity_poly.pdbx_seq_one_letter_code
_entity_poly.pdbx_strand_id
1 'polypeptide(L)'
;ATAPWHLATAAEAHCTTASGRDSMACALQEPRVPSLDPARVALLKGNGITLEAIQPMGARVSGMVLKFPYPPAAVLEALQAEMAARGFLVFAGQGVLTGDEQVKASELWGGRKIHSTHGVHPKAPNEHIFRLSNDQNVGTKGVGPQWHNDGSFEEGVFSHVGYHIVRVPENRGDTLFAHQGAAFDALPRAT
;
A
#
# COMPACT_ATOMS: atom_id res chain seq x y z
N ALA A 1 11.98 -5.80 -22.97
CA ALA A 1 12.14 -7.23 -22.64
C ALA A 1 11.16 -7.57 -21.53
N THR A 2 10.12 -8.32 -21.85
CA THR A 2 9.06 -8.76 -20.93
C THR A 2 9.61 -9.91 -20.08
N ALA A 3 9.96 -9.63 -18.83
CA ALA A 3 10.27 -10.69 -17.86
C ALA A 3 8.96 -11.17 -17.21
N PRO A 4 8.76 -12.48 -17.04
CA PRO A 4 7.56 -13.06 -16.45
C PRO A 4 7.59 -12.87 -14.93
N TRP A 5 6.59 -12.19 -14.38
CA TRP A 5 6.42 -12.02 -12.93
C TRP A 5 6.19 -13.40 -12.29
N HIS A 6 7.14 -13.82 -11.45
CA HIS A 6 6.97 -15.00 -10.62
C HIS A 6 6.16 -14.61 -9.39
N LEU A 7 4.94 -15.13 -9.32
CA LEU A 7 4.08 -15.05 -8.16
C LEU A 7 4.75 -15.86 -7.03
N ALA A 8 5.20 -15.20 -5.96
CA ALA A 8 5.63 -15.89 -4.76
C ALA A 8 4.39 -16.21 -3.91
N THR A 9 4.20 -17.51 -3.68
CA THR A 9 3.13 -18.16 -2.93
C THR A 9 3.09 -17.71 -1.46
N ALA A 10 1.88 -17.53 -0.94
CA ALA A 10 1.63 -17.49 0.50
C ALA A 10 2.24 -18.73 1.17
N ALA A 11 2.87 -18.55 2.33
CA ALA A 11 3.33 -19.66 3.14
C ALA A 11 2.12 -20.50 3.57
N GLU A 12 1.92 -21.64 2.92
CA GLU A 12 1.03 -22.69 3.43
C GLU A 12 1.60 -23.21 4.75
N ALA A 13 0.92 -22.92 5.84
CA ALA A 13 1.15 -23.61 7.10
C ALA A 13 0.74 -25.08 6.92
N HIS A 14 1.71 -25.96 6.67
CA HIS A 14 1.49 -27.40 6.70
C HIS A 14 1.13 -27.82 8.12
N CYS A 15 -0.16 -28.07 8.36
CA CYS A 15 -0.63 -28.72 9.57
C CYS A 15 -0.35 -30.22 9.44
N THR A 16 0.77 -30.69 10.00
CA THR A 16 1.01 -32.12 10.19
C THR A 16 0.01 -32.67 11.19
N THR A 17 -0.94 -33.48 10.72
CA THR A 17 -1.91 -34.17 11.58
C THR A 17 -1.20 -35.23 12.42
N ALA A 18 -0.95 -34.95 13.69
CA ALA A 18 -0.68 -35.97 14.68
C ALA A 18 -2.02 -36.52 15.19
N SER A 19 -2.16 -37.84 15.16
CA SER A 19 -3.36 -38.58 15.55
C SER A 19 -3.67 -38.45 17.05
N GLY A 20 -4.93 -38.17 17.37
CA GLY A 20 -5.56 -38.67 18.60
C GLY A 20 -6.04 -37.63 19.61
N ARG A 21 -7.38 -37.60 19.73
CA ARG A 21 -8.23 -37.10 20.83
C ARG A 21 -8.50 -35.59 20.93
N ASP A 22 -9.78 -35.28 20.75
CA ASP A 22 -10.56 -34.11 21.16
C ASP A 22 -9.77 -32.87 21.57
N SER A 23 -9.65 -31.96 20.60
CA SER A 23 -9.40 -30.55 20.85
C SER A 23 -10.41 -29.80 19.99
N MET A 24 -11.26 -28.99 20.63
CA MET A 24 -12.03 -27.95 19.96
C MET A 24 -11.05 -27.14 19.11
N ALA A 25 -11.03 -27.41 17.81
CA ALA A 25 -10.35 -26.54 16.87
C ALA A 25 -11.10 -25.20 16.94
N CYS A 26 -10.54 -24.27 17.72
CA CYS A 26 -10.82 -22.85 17.55
C CYS A 26 -10.40 -22.56 16.11
N ALA A 27 -11.35 -22.62 15.19
CA ALA A 27 -11.12 -22.27 13.81
C ALA A 27 -10.77 -20.79 13.82
N LEU A 28 -9.47 -20.48 13.84
CA LEU A 28 -8.96 -19.15 13.60
C LEU A 28 -9.60 -18.72 12.29
N GLN A 29 -10.51 -17.76 12.37
CA GLN A 29 -11.15 -17.23 11.19
C GLN A 29 -10.05 -16.51 10.42
N GLU A 30 -9.67 -17.06 9.26
CA GLU A 30 -8.68 -16.45 8.36
C GLU A 30 -8.89 -14.92 8.33
N PRO A 31 -7.86 -14.10 8.54
CA PRO A 31 -7.96 -12.65 8.46
C PRO A 31 -8.48 -12.28 7.07
N ARG A 32 -9.77 -11.92 6.97
CA ARG A 32 -10.39 -11.64 5.67
C ARG A 32 -10.36 -10.15 5.41
N VAL A 33 -9.33 -9.73 4.68
CA VAL A 33 -9.41 -8.45 3.97
C VAL A 33 -10.63 -8.51 3.03
N PRO A 34 -11.60 -7.59 3.17
CA PRO A 34 -12.85 -7.63 2.41
C PRO A 34 -12.58 -7.53 0.92
N SER A 35 -13.38 -8.21 0.08
CA SER A 35 -13.33 -8.06 -1.38
C SER A 35 -13.57 -6.61 -1.82
N LEU A 36 -13.24 -6.28 -3.07
CA LEU A 36 -13.59 -4.98 -3.66
C LEU A 36 -15.09 -4.68 -3.51
N ASP A 37 -15.43 -3.45 -3.19
CA ASP A 37 -16.80 -2.97 -3.09
C ASP A 37 -17.39 -2.82 -4.52
N PRO A 38 -18.46 -3.57 -4.86
CA PRO A 38 -19.03 -3.53 -6.20
C PRO A 38 -19.52 -2.14 -6.64
N ALA A 39 -20.01 -1.32 -5.71
CA ALA A 39 -20.49 0.03 -6.01
C ALA A 39 -19.31 0.96 -6.34
N ARG A 40 -18.21 0.85 -5.60
CA ARG A 40 -16.97 1.61 -5.89
C ARG A 40 -16.35 1.18 -7.21
N VAL A 41 -16.31 -0.13 -7.49
CA VAL A 41 -15.85 -0.67 -8.78
C VAL A 41 -16.70 -0.13 -9.93
N ALA A 42 -18.03 -0.11 -9.80
CA ALA A 42 -18.92 0.42 -10.82
C ALA A 42 -18.71 1.92 -11.06
N LEU A 43 -18.57 2.71 -9.98
CA LEU A 43 -18.29 4.15 -10.06
C LEU A 43 -16.97 4.43 -10.75
N LEU A 44 -15.89 3.72 -10.39
CA LEU A 44 -14.58 3.89 -11.00
C LEU A 44 -14.61 3.51 -12.48
N LYS A 45 -15.27 2.39 -12.82
CA LYS A 45 -15.44 1.94 -14.21
C LYS A 45 -16.19 2.98 -15.06
N GLY A 46 -17.22 3.62 -14.49
CA GLY A 46 -17.96 4.71 -15.14
C GLY A 46 -17.10 5.93 -15.46
N ASN A 47 -15.96 6.09 -14.78
CA ASN A 47 -14.97 7.14 -15.01
C ASN A 47 -13.74 6.66 -15.83
N GLY A 48 -13.83 5.48 -16.46
CA GLY A 48 -12.72 4.91 -17.24
C GLY A 48 -11.59 4.30 -16.41
N ILE A 49 -11.83 4.08 -15.11
CA ILE A 49 -10.84 3.59 -14.15
C ILE A 49 -11.13 2.13 -13.84
N THR A 50 -10.10 1.29 -13.89
CA THR A 50 -10.19 -0.12 -13.52
C THR A 50 -9.55 -0.35 -12.16
N LEU A 51 -10.23 -1.12 -11.30
CA LEU A 51 -9.75 -1.53 -9.99
C LEU A 51 -9.67 -3.07 -9.94
N GLU A 52 -8.49 -3.61 -9.70
CA GLU A 52 -8.25 -5.05 -9.63
C GLU A 52 -7.68 -5.44 -8.26
N ALA A 53 -8.21 -6.48 -7.64
CA ALA A 53 -7.74 -6.91 -6.32
C ALA A 53 -6.32 -7.48 -6.41
N ILE A 54 -5.45 -7.02 -5.51
CA ILE A 54 -4.19 -7.72 -5.21
C ILE A 54 -4.47 -8.61 -4.01
N GLN A 55 -4.03 -9.87 -4.08
CA GLN A 55 -4.23 -10.84 -3.01
C GLN A 55 -2.99 -10.95 -2.13
N PRO A 56 -3.16 -11.12 -0.80
CA PRO A 56 -4.43 -11.14 -0.08
C PRO A 56 -5.02 -9.74 0.16
N MET A 57 -4.22 -8.67 -0.01
CA MET A 57 -4.61 -7.30 0.31
C MET A 57 -4.16 -6.28 -0.75
N GLY A 58 -4.79 -5.11 -0.72
CA GLY A 58 -4.58 -4.02 -1.66
C GLY A 58 -5.33 -4.18 -2.98
N ALA A 59 -5.16 -3.19 -3.86
CA ALA A 59 -5.72 -3.20 -5.20
C ALA A 59 -4.89 -2.38 -6.21
N ARG A 60 -4.91 -2.79 -7.47
CA ARG A 60 -4.27 -2.11 -8.60
C ARG A 60 -5.28 -1.18 -9.27
N VAL A 61 -4.89 0.08 -9.42
CA VAL A 61 -5.64 1.12 -10.14
C VAL A 61 -5.00 1.32 -11.51
N SER A 62 -5.80 1.37 -12.57
CA SER A 62 -5.35 1.68 -13.93
C SER A 62 -6.41 2.52 -14.66
N GLY A 63 -6.03 3.19 -15.75
CA GLY A 63 -6.93 4.09 -16.49
C GLY A 63 -7.01 5.53 -15.93
N MET A 64 -6.11 5.90 -15.02
CA MET A 64 -5.97 7.27 -14.51
C MET A 64 -4.52 7.67 -14.28
N VAL A 65 -4.26 8.98 -14.26
CA VAL A 65 -2.98 9.58 -13.87
C VAL A 65 -3.17 10.53 -12.70
N LEU A 66 -2.23 10.54 -11.75
CA LEU A 66 -2.19 11.43 -10.60
C LEU A 66 -1.51 12.76 -10.97
N LYS A 67 -1.95 13.37 -12.07
CA LYS A 67 -1.47 14.67 -12.56
C LYS A 67 -2.66 15.56 -12.86
N PHE A 68 -2.43 16.87 -12.92
CA PHE A 68 -3.48 17.81 -13.32
C PHE A 68 -3.89 17.58 -14.79
N PRO A 69 -5.20 17.63 -15.14
CA PRO A 69 -6.35 17.84 -14.24
C PRO A 69 -6.65 16.61 -13.38
N TYR A 70 -6.90 16.82 -12.08
CA TYR A 70 -7.12 15.73 -11.14
C TYR A 70 -8.50 15.07 -11.28
N PRO A 71 -8.64 13.80 -10.84
CA PRO A 71 -9.92 13.11 -10.86
C PRO A 71 -10.99 13.83 -10.03
N PRO A 72 -12.29 13.63 -10.35
CA PRO A 72 -13.39 14.14 -9.54
C PRO A 72 -13.29 13.70 -8.08
N ALA A 73 -13.80 14.52 -7.15
CA ALA A 73 -13.78 14.23 -5.71
C ALA A 73 -14.39 12.84 -5.38
N ALA A 74 -15.51 12.49 -6.03
CA ALA A 74 -16.15 11.19 -5.85
C ALA A 74 -15.24 10.00 -6.23
N VAL A 75 -14.36 10.16 -7.22
CA VAL A 75 -13.36 9.14 -7.58
C VAL A 75 -12.30 9.03 -6.49
N LEU A 76 -11.77 10.15 -6.00
CA LEU A 76 -10.76 10.16 -4.93
C LEU A 76 -11.32 9.57 -3.63
N GLU A 77 -12.56 9.91 -3.27
CA GLU A 77 -13.27 9.36 -2.10
C GLU A 77 -13.48 7.85 -2.22
N ALA A 78 -13.89 7.36 -3.39
CA ALA A 78 -14.05 5.93 -3.63
C ALA A 78 -12.71 5.17 -3.52
N LEU A 79 -11.63 5.74 -4.07
CA LEU A 79 -10.30 5.16 -3.96
C LEU A 79 -9.80 5.16 -2.51
N GLN A 80 -9.99 6.25 -1.77
CA GLN A 80 -9.58 6.34 -0.37
C GLN A 80 -10.37 5.36 0.51
N ALA A 81 -11.67 5.18 0.26
CA ALA A 81 -12.47 4.18 0.95
C ALA A 81 -12.00 2.74 0.65
N GLU A 82 -11.60 2.44 -0.59
CA GLU A 82 -11.01 1.14 -0.91
C GLU A 82 -9.62 0.94 -0.33
N MET A 83 -8.80 1.99 -0.28
CA MET A 83 -7.52 1.95 0.39
C MET A 83 -7.70 1.64 1.88
N ALA A 84 -8.65 2.28 2.56
CA ALA A 84 -8.95 2.00 3.96
C ALA A 84 -9.45 0.56 4.20
N ALA A 85 -10.25 0.01 3.28
CA ALA A 85 -10.80 -1.34 3.40
C ALA A 85 -9.78 -2.44 3.07
N ARG A 86 -8.79 -2.16 2.20
CA ARG A 86 -7.88 -3.18 1.67
C ARG A 86 -6.40 -2.93 1.98
N GLY A 87 -6.06 -1.81 2.62
CA GLY A 87 -4.71 -1.44 3.04
C GLY A 87 -4.01 -0.46 2.09
N PHE A 88 -3.78 -0.82 0.83
CA PHE A 88 -3.03 0.03 -0.11
C PHE A 88 -3.56 -0.02 -1.54
N LEU A 89 -3.23 1.01 -2.33
CA LEU A 89 -3.48 1.06 -3.77
C LEU A 89 -2.18 1.19 -4.55
N VAL A 90 -2.08 0.48 -5.68
CA VAL A 90 -0.99 0.61 -6.65
C VAL A 90 -1.51 1.30 -7.90
N PHE A 91 -1.05 2.53 -8.13
CA PHE A 91 -1.38 3.27 -9.35
C PHE A 91 -0.39 2.89 -10.47
N ALA A 92 -0.84 2.09 -11.42
CA ALA A 92 0.00 1.67 -12.55
C ALA A 92 0.09 2.78 -13.62
N GLY A 93 1.18 2.77 -14.41
CA GLY A 93 1.29 3.61 -15.61
C GLY A 93 1.47 5.12 -15.35
N GLN A 94 1.93 5.53 -14.17
CA GLN A 94 2.12 6.95 -13.84
C GLN A 94 3.37 7.59 -14.49
N GLY A 95 4.29 6.76 -14.98
CA GLY A 95 5.62 7.22 -15.42
C GLY A 95 6.48 7.72 -14.25
N VAL A 96 7.50 8.53 -14.57
CA VAL A 96 8.33 9.20 -13.57
C VAL A 96 7.75 10.58 -13.32
N LEU A 97 7.18 10.79 -12.13
CA LEU A 97 6.73 12.09 -11.63
C LEU A 97 7.95 12.97 -11.30
N THR A 98 7.83 14.28 -11.51
CA THR A 98 8.73 15.24 -10.86
C THR A 98 8.48 15.28 -9.35
N GLY A 99 9.39 15.88 -8.59
CA GLY A 99 9.19 16.04 -7.15
C GLY A 99 7.90 16.79 -6.81
N ASP A 100 7.63 17.89 -7.51
CA ASP A 100 6.42 18.68 -7.31
C ASP A 100 5.15 17.94 -7.74
N GLU A 101 5.22 17.13 -8.80
CA GLU A 101 4.10 16.27 -9.22
C GLU A 101 3.81 15.20 -8.16
N GLN A 102 4.83 14.57 -7.59
CA GLN A 102 4.65 13.58 -6.52
C GLN A 102 4.08 14.23 -5.25
N VAL A 103 4.52 15.43 -4.89
CA VAL A 103 3.96 16.20 -3.76
C VAL A 103 2.48 16.48 -4.00
N LYS A 104 2.12 17.06 -5.15
CA LYS A 104 0.72 17.37 -5.45
C LYS A 104 -0.16 16.13 -5.55
N ALA A 105 0.38 15.03 -6.09
CA ALA A 105 -0.33 13.74 -6.10
C ALA A 105 -0.57 13.20 -4.68
N SER A 106 0.36 13.44 -3.77
CA SER A 106 0.24 13.04 -2.35
C SER A 106 -0.76 13.92 -1.60
N GLU A 107 -0.89 15.21 -1.96
CA GLU A 107 -1.88 16.14 -1.39
C GLU A 107 -3.33 15.84 -1.80
N LEU A 108 -3.58 14.89 -2.72
CA LEU A 108 -4.93 14.43 -3.04
C LEU A 108 -5.56 13.61 -1.91
N TRP A 109 -4.76 13.12 -0.96
CA TRP A 109 -5.16 12.16 0.06
C TRP A 109 -5.14 12.77 1.47
N GLY A 110 -5.91 12.17 2.37
CA GLY A 110 -5.89 12.51 3.79
C GLY A 110 -6.11 14.01 4.06
N GLY A 111 -5.22 14.61 4.86
CA GLY A 111 -5.28 16.01 5.27
C GLY A 111 -4.94 17.04 4.18
N ARG A 112 -4.65 16.61 2.95
CA ARG A 112 -4.32 17.48 1.79
C ARG A 112 -3.17 18.46 2.00
N LYS A 113 -2.27 18.11 2.92
CA LYS A 113 -1.05 18.87 3.24
C LYS A 113 0.05 17.88 3.54
N ILE A 114 1.22 18.08 2.95
CA ILE A 114 2.36 17.23 3.25
C ILE A 114 2.92 17.56 4.63
N HIS A 115 3.13 16.50 5.41
CA HIS A 115 3.90 16.52 6.63
C HIS A 115 4.90 15.38 6.56
N SER A 116 6.18 15.70 6.75
CA SER A 116 7.28 14.73 6.80
C SER A 116 8.23 15.14 7.92
N THR A 117 8.65 14.15 8.69
CA THR A 117 9.57 14.30 9.83
C THR A 117 10.97 13.80 9.49
N HIS A 118 11.16 13.31 8.26
CA HIS A 118 12.41 12.74 7.80
C HIS A 118 13.40 13.82 7.37
N GLY A 119 14.69 13.52 7.51
CA GLY A 119 15.75 14.33 6.92
C GLY A 119 15.68 14.35 5.39
N VAL A 120 15.98 15.50 4.79
CA VAL A 120 15.95 15.69 3.33
C VAL A 120 17.35 15.41 2.77
N HIS A 121 17.46 14.37 1.93
CA HIS A 121 18.71 14.09 1.23
C HIS A 121 19.01 15.20 0.20
N PRO A 122 20.26 15.64 -0.02
CA PRO A 122 20.58 16.71 -0.97
C PRO A 122 20.16 16.45 -2.42
N LYS A 123 19.98 15.18 -2.80
CA LYS A 123 19.44 14.78 -4.11
C LYS A 123 17.93 14.49 -4.11
N ALA A 124 17.22 14.79 -3.03
CA ALA A 124 15.76 14.71 -3.02
C ALA A 124 15.18 15.65 -4.09
N PRO A 125 14.18 15.20 -4.88
CA PRO A 125 13.62 16.01 -5.95
C PRO A 125 12.69 17.13 -5.46
N ASN A 126 12.36 17.14 -4.16
CA ASN A 126 11.58 18.16 -3.47
C ASN A 126 11.88 18.05 -1.95
N GLU A 127 11.75 19.14 -1.20
CA GLU A 127 12.00 19.16 0.26
C GLU A 127 11.06 18.26 1.07
N HIS A 128 9.88 17.97 0.55
CA HIS A 128 8.91 17.08 1.19
C HIS A 128 9.11 15.60 0.83
N ILE A 129 10.06 15.28 -0.06
CA ILE A 129 10.27 13.91 -0.53
C ILE A 129 11.44 13.27 0.23
N PHE A 130 11.11 12.23 0.98
CA PHE A 130 12.12 11.35 1.55
C PHE A 130 12.65 10.39 0.48
N ARG A 131 13.88 10.61 0.01
CA ARG A 131 14.47 9.87 -1.11
C ARG A 131 15.17 8.60 -0.63
N LEU A 132 14.61 7.44 -0.96
CA LEU A 132 15.21 6.13 -0.70
C LEU A 132 16.09 5.66 -1.88
N SER A 133 17.23 5.05 -1.57
CA SER A 133 18.12 4.46 -2.58
C SER A 133 18.99 3.33 -2.02
N ASN A 134 19.42 2.42 -2.88
CA ASN A 134 20.47 1.45 -2.58
C ASN A 134 21.88 2.08 -2.66
N ASP A 135 22.02 3.31 -3.15
CA ASP A 135 23.24 4.12 -3.16
C ASP A 135 23.09 5.36 -2.24
N GLN A 136 23.92 5.41 -1.19
CA GLN A 136 23.93 6.49 -0.21
C GLN A 136 24.26 7.87 -0.81
N ASN A 137 24.89 7.93 -1.98
CA ASN A 137 25.19 9.18 -2.67
C ASN A 137 23.98 9.75 -3.42
N VAL A 138 22.89 8.97 -3.50
CA VAL A 138 21.68 9.32 -4.25
C VAL A 138 20.44 9.37 -3.36
N GLY A 139 20.41 8.63 -2.26
CA GLY A 139 19.33 8.69 -1.27
C GLY A 139 19.69 7.96 0.02
N THR A 140 18.75 7.92 0.95
CA THR A 140 18.90 7.24 2.24
C THR A 140 18.81 5.72 2.05
N LYS A 141 19.78 4.98 2.58
CA LYS A 141 19.87 3.52 2.51
C LYS A 141 19.41 2.87 3.81
N GLY A 142 18.87 1.64 3.71
CA GLY A 142 18.62 0.79 4.88
C GLY A 142 17.44 1.24 5.75
N VAL A 143 16.45 1.91 5.15
CA VAL A 143 15.27 2.41 5.87
C VAL A 143 14.15 1.37 5.85
N GLY A 144 13.37 1.32 6.93
CA GLY A 144 12.22 0.43 7.08
C GLY A 144 12.51 -1.08 7.05
N PRO A 145 13.64 -1.61 7.60
CA PRO A 145 13.94 -3.04 7.53
C PRO A 145 13.05 -3.93 8.43
N GLN A 146 12.29 -3.32 9.34
CA GLN A 146 11.45 -3.99 10.33
C GLN A 146 9.97 -3.70 10.04
N TRP A 147 9.05 -4.53 10.55
CA TRP A 147 7.62 -4.21 10.53
C TRP A 147 7.36 -2.95 11.38
N HIS A 148 6.74 -1.93 10.77
CA HIS A 148 6.44 -0.65 11.41
C HIS A 148 5.23 0.00 10.74
N ASN A 149 4.72 1.06 11.37
CA ASN A 149 3.83 2.03 10.75
C ASN A 149 4.50 3.41 10.84
N ASP A 150 4.50 4.15 9.74
CA ASP A 150 5.12 5.47 9.72
C ASP A 150 4.35 6.47 10.58
N GLY A 151 5.09 7.34 11.28
CA GLY A 151 4.52 8.39 12.11
C GLY A 151 3.91 7.89 13.42
N SER A 152 4.15 6.65 13.86
CA SER A 152 3.63 6.13 15.13
C SER A 152 4.15 6.85 16.38
N PHE A 153 5.17 7.71 16.21
CA PHE A 153 5.73 8.56 17.25
C PHE A 153 5.10 9.96 17.29
N GLU A 154 4.29 10.33 16.29
CA GLU A 154 3.57 11.60 16.24
C GLU A 154 2.22 11.49 16.97
N GLU A 155 1.75 12.60 17.53
CA GLU A 155 0.39 12.67 18.11
C GLU A 155 -0.67 12.43 17.03
N GLY A 156 -0.49 13.06 15.87
CA GLY A 156 -1.27 12.79 14.66
C GLY A 156 -0.51 11.83 13.75
N VAL A 157 -0.72 10.53 13.93
CA VAL A 157 -0.11 9.49 13.07
C VAL A 157 -0.40 9.76 11.59
N PHE A 158 0.54 9.38 10.72
CA PHE A 158 0.40 9.67 9.29
C PHE A 158 -0.78 8.90 8.71
N SER A 159 -1.74 9.63 8.13
CA SER A 159 -2.92 9.01 7.52
C SER A 159 -2.58 8.21 6.25
N HIS A 160 -1.55 8.63 5.49
CA HIS A 160 -1.16 8.05 4.22
C HIS A 160 0.35 8.21 4.00
N VAL A 161 0.95 7.28 3.29
CA VAL A 161 2.34 7.37 2.79
C VAL A 161 2.35 7.06 1.31
N GLY A 162 2.91 7.97 0.51
CA GLY A 162 2.99 7.86 -0.95
C GLY A 162 4.36 7.34 -1.40
N TYR A 163 4.37 6.25 -2.17
CA TYR A 163 5.59 5.68 -2.75
C TYR A 163 5.63 5.94 -4.25
N HIS A 164 6.69 6.58 -4.73
CA HIS A 164 6.98 6.69 -6.15
C HIS A 164 8.20 5.84 -6.52
N ILE A 165 7.94 4.72 -7.17
CA ILE A 165 8.99 3.76 -7.54
C ILE A 165 9.65 4.21 -8.85
N VAL A 166 10.69 5.04 -8.73
CA VAL A 166 11.42 5.61 -9.89
C VAL A 166 12.23 4.53 -10.64
N ARG A 167 12.76 3.54 -9.92
CA ARG A 167 13.49 2.40 -10.47
C ARG A 167 13.31 1.20 -9.57
N VAL A 168 12.96 0.05 -10.15
CA VAL A 168 12.89 -1.23 -9.43
C VAL A 168 14.29 -1.82 -9.25
N PRO A 169 14.56 -2.49 -8.11
CA PRO A 169 15.82 -3.21 -7.91
C PRO A 169 15.91 -4.43 -8.85
N GLU A 170 17.13 -4.78 -9.27
CA GLU A 170 17.37 -5.87 -10.22
C GLU A 170 17.16 -7.27 -9.61
N ASN A 171 17.27 -7.40 -8.29
CA ASN A 171 17.24 -8.68 -7.60
C ASN A 171 16.11 -8.80 -6.57
N ARG A 172 16.21 -8.04 -5.46
CA ARG A 172 15.26 -8.05 -4.34
C ARG A 172 14.95 -6.63 -3.90
N GLY A 173 13.72 -6.41 -3.48
CA GLY A 173 13.28 -5.18 -2.80
C GLY A 173 11.77 -5.06 -2.78
N ASP A 174 11.09 -6.20 -2.59
CA ASP A 174 9.65 -6.22 -2.41
C ASP A 174 9.30 -5.46 -1.14
N THR A 175 8.20 -4.71 -1.20
CA THR A 175 7.62 -4.07 -0.02
C THR A 175 6.44 -4.93 0.43
N LEU A 176 6.52 -5.47 1.64
CA LEU A 176 5.47 -6.28 2.23
C LEU A 176 4.58 -5.42 3.12
N PHE A 177 3.28 -5.69 3.10
CA PHE A 177 2.28 -5.02 3.93
C PHE A 177 1.53 -6.04 4.78
N ALA A 178 1.08 -5.60 5.95
CA ALA A 178 0.23 -6.38 6.85
C ALA A 178 -1.03 -5.58 7.18
N HIS A 179 -2.20 -6.19 7.02
CA HIS A 179 -3.46 -5.52 7.26
C HIS A 179 -3.82 -5.54 8.76
N GLN A 180 -3.58 -4.43 9.47
CA GLN A 180 -3.80 -4.37 10.92
C GLN A 180 -5.26 -4.59 11.35
N GLY A 181 -6.25 -4.09 10.58
CA GLY A 181 -7.67 -4.33 10.86
C GLY A 181 -8.03 -5.82 10.85
N ALA A 182 -7.76 -6.51 9.74
CA ALA A 182 -7.90 -7.96 9.63
C ALA A 182 -7.10 -8.73 10.70
N ALA A 183 -5.90 -8.29 11.07
CA ALA A 183 -5.12 -8.90 12.14
C ALA A 183 -5.81 -8.76 13.51
N PHE A 184 -6.42 -7.60 13.78
CA PHE A 184 -7.22 -7.37 14.98
C PHE A 184 -8.50 -8.22 14.99
N ASP A 185 -9.21 -8.31 13.87
CA ASP A 185 -10.44 -9.11 13.74
C ASP A 185 -10.19 -10.61 13.93
N ALA A 186 -8.98 -11.08 13.63
CA ALA A 186 -8.56 -12.47 13.84
C ALA A 186 -8.19 -12.78 15.30
N LEU A 187 -8.15 -11.78 16.20
CA LEU A 187 -7.91 -12.02 17.61
C LEU A 187 -9.08 -12.81 18.21
N PRO A 188 -8.80 -13.79 19.10
CA PRO A 188 -9.86 -14.48 19.82
C PRO A 188 -10.63 -13.46 20.68
N ARG A 189 -11.94 -13.69 20.83
CA ARG A 189 -12.72 -12.90 21.78
C ARG A 189 -12.12 -13.07 23.18
N ALA A 190 -11.99 -11.96 23.90
CA ALA A 190 -11.60 -11.99 25.30
C ALA A 190 -12.57 -12.92 26.05
N THR A 191 -12.01 -13.95 26.69
CA THR A 191 -12.71 -14.84 27.61
C THR A 191 -12.82 -14.21 28.98
#